data_AF-A0A1F9B2B6-F1
#
_entry.id   AF-A0A1F9B2B6-F1
#
_cell.length_a   1.000
_cell.length_b   1.000
_cell.length_c   1.000
_cell.angle_alpha   90.00
_cell.angle_beta   90.00
_cell.angle_gamma   90.00
#
_symmetry.space_group_name_H-M   'P 1'
#
loop_
_entity.id
_entity.type
_entity.pdbx_description
1 polymer ?
#
loop_
_entity_poly.entity_id
_entity_poly.type
_entity_poly.pdbx_seq_one_letter_code
_entity_poly.pdbx_strand_id
1 'polypeptide(L)' 'EKFDPKKHEAVSQEESGEYEPGTVIKEFHKCYYLNGRLLRPAMVVISKSPETLSEIEVVPEGET' A
#
# COMPACT_ATOMS: atom_id res chain seq x y z
N GLU A 1 7.61 7.12 -5.85
CA GLU A 1 8.37 7.27 -4.58
C GLU A 1 8.46 5.91 -3.89
N LYS A 2 9.49 5.61 -3.08
CA LYS A 2 9.52 4.31 -2.35
C LYS A 2 8.51 4.30 -1.20
N PHE A 3 7.86 3.17 -0.99
CA PHE A 3 6.98 2.98 0.16
C PHE A 3 7.78 3.02 1.47
N ASP A 4 7.28 3.74 2.47
CA ASP A 4 7.90 3.86 3.78
C ASP A 4 6.84 3.58 4.86
N PRO A 5 6.90 2.44 5.55
CA PRO A 5 5.86 2.04 6.51
C PRO A 5 5.75 2.97 7.72
N LYS A 6 6.73 3.86 7.96
CA LYS A 6 6.66 4.83 9.06
C LYS A 6 5.71 5.99 8.76
N LYS A 7 5.48 6.29 7.49
CA LYS A 7 4.68 7.44 7.02
C LYS A 7 3.59 7.06 6.03
N HIS A 8 3.64 5.87 5.44
CA HIS A 8 2.74 5.38 4.42
C HIS A 8 2.02 4.12 4.89
N GLU A 9 0.73 4.04 4.57
CA GLU A 9 -0.14 2.90 4.78
C GLU A 9 -0.58 2.40 3.41
N ALA A 10 -0.13 1.19 3.04
CA ALA A 10 -0.47 0.58 1.76
C ALA A 10 -1.88 -0.01 1.86
N VAL A 11 -2.85 0.67 1.26
CA VAL A 11 -4.27 0.25 1.30
C VAL A 11 -4.64 -0.68 0.14
N SER A 12 -3.84 -0.66 -0.94
CA SER A 12 -3.98 -1.58 -2.06
C SER A 12 -2.64 -1.74 -2.79
N GLN A 13 -2.53 -2.80 -3.58
CA GLN A 13 -1.40 -3.02 -4.47
C GLN A 13 -1.92 -3.13 -5.90
N GLU A 14 -1.27 -2.45 -6.85
CA GLU A 14 -1.66 -2.47 -8.26
C GLU A 14 -0.54 -3.08 -9.10
N GLU A 15 -0.89 -3.98 -10.00
CA GLU A 15 0.07 -4.62 -10.90
C GLU A 15 0.55 -3.60 -11.94
N SER A 16 1.82 -3.23 -11.86
CA SER A 16 2.41 -2.28 -12.78
C SER A 16 3.76 -2.77 -13.23
N GLY A 17 3.94 -2.91 -14.54
CA GLY A 17 5.25 -3.18 -15.16
C GLY A 17 6.12 -1.94 -15.32
N GLU A 18 5.60 -0.76 -14.97
CA GLU A 18 6.26 0.53 -15.15
C GLU A 18 7.10 0.93 -13.92
N TYR A 19 6.78 0.37 -12.74
CA TYR A 19 7.43 0.69 -11.48
C TYR A 19 7.89 -0.58 -10.75
N GLU A 20 9.07 -0.54 -10.12
CA GLU A 20 9.59 -1.64 -9.29
C GLU A 20 8.64 -1.98 -8.14
N PRO A 21 8.53 -3.24 -7.70
CA PRO A 21 7.64 -3.63 -6.60
C PRO A 21 7.92 -2.86 -5.32
N GLY A 22 6.86 -2.43 -4.64
CA GLY A 22 6.96 -1.60 -3.43
C GLY A 22 7.18 -0.10 -3.70
N THR A 23 6.96 0.33 -4.93
CA THR A 23 6.95 1.77 -5.30
C THR A 23 5.54 2.32 -5.13
N VAL A 24 5.39 3.49 -4.52
CA VAL A 24 4.13 4.22 -4.47
C VAL A 24 3.77 4.69 -5.88
N ILE A 25 2.69 4.13 -6.41
CA ILE A 25 2.08 4.51 -7.70
C ILE A 25 1.14 5.70 -7.49
N LYS A 26 0.31 5.64 -6.43
CA LYS A 26 -0.74 6.64 -6.21
C LYS A 26 -0.95 6.92 -4.74
N GLU A 27 -1.14 8.19 -4.41
CA GLU A 27 -1.55 8.65 -3.07
C GLU A 27 -3.05 8.92 -3.06
N PHE A 28 -3.79 8.20 -2.23
CA PHE A 28 -5.21 8.42 -2.00
C PHE A 28 -5.45 9.49 -0.95
N HIS A 29 -4.69 9.43 0.14
CA HIS A 29 -4.71 10.43 1.20
C HIS A 29 -3.30 10.87 1.53
N LYS A 30 -3.10 12.18 1.56
CA LYS A 30 -1.82 12.75 2.00
C LYS A 30 -1.60 12.46 3.48
N CYS A 31 -0.34 12.34 3.87
CA CYS A 31 0.03 12.28 5.29
C CYS A 31 -0.27 13.63 5.96
N TYR A 32 -0.63 13.57 7.24
CA TYR A 32 -0.88 14.77 8.04
C TYR A 32 -0.02 14.76 9.30
N TYR A 33 0.67 15.88 9.51
CA TYR A 33 1.44 16.16 10.70
C TYR A 33 0.79 17.33 11.45
N LEU A 34 0.57 17.16 12.74
CA LEU A 34 0.09 18.22 13.62
C LEU A 34 1.18 18.51 14.65
N ASN A 35 1.73 19.72 14.63
CA ASN A 35 2.83 20.13 15.53
C ASN A 35 4.02 19.15 15.53
N GLY A 36 4.40 18.62 14.36
CA GLY A 36 5.49 17.65 14.22
C GLY A 36 5.14 16.22 14.66
N ARG A 37 3.92 15.96 15.13
CA ARG A 37 3.42 14.62 15.44
C ARG A 37 2.65 14.07 14.24
N LEU A 38 2.99 12.85 13.82
CA LEU A 38 2.23 12.12 12.80
C LEU A 38 0.82 11.86 13.35
N LEU A 39 -0.19 12.44 12.71
CA LEU A 39 -1.59 12.25 13.08
C LEU A 39 -2.19 11.05 12.34
N ARG A 40 -1.83 10.92 11.06
CA ARG A 40 -2.28 9.83 10.20
C ARG A 40 -1.25 9.58 9.09
N PRO A 41 -0.89 8.31 8.81
CA PRO A 41 -0.06 7.97 7.66
C PRO A 41 -0.77 8.28 6.33
N ALA A 42 0.00 8.50 5.27
CA ALA A 42 -0.55 8.66 3.93
C ALA A 42 -1.11 7.32 3.45
N MET A 43 -2.33 7.31 2.91
CA MET A 43 -2.86 6.12 2.27
C MET A 43 -2.40 6.07 0.83
N VAL A 44 -1.70 5.01 0.47
CA VAL A 44 -1.05 4.88 -0.83
C VAL A 44 -1.33 3.52 -1.46
N VAL A 45 -1.26 3.48 -2.78
CA VAL A 45 -1.24 2.27 -3.58
C VAL A 45 0.17 2.02 -4.04
N ILE A 46 0.65 0.81 -3.79
CA ILE A 46 2.00 0.39 -4.17
C ILE A 46 1.96 -0.51 -5.38
N SER A 47 3.03 -0.50 -6.16
CA SER A 47 3.22 -1.42 -7.26
C SER A 47 3.46 -2.82 -6.73
N LYS A 48 2.75 -3.77 -7.33
CA LYS A 48 3.04 -5.19 -7.23
C LYS A 48 3.69 -5.64 -8.52
N SER A 49 4.76 -6.41 -8.41
CA SER A 49 5.31 -7.09 -9.58
C SER A 49 4.26 -8.07 -10.13
N PRO A 50 4.02 -8.09 -11.46
CA PRO A 50 3.11 -9.05 -12.08
C PRO A 50 3.58 -10.51 -11.93
N GLU A 51 4.81 -10.71 -11.48
CA GLU A 51 5.48 -12.01 -11.30
C GLU A 51 5.31 -12.62 -9.89
N THR A 52 4.67 -11.92 -8.94
CA THR A 52 4.36 -12.46 -7.59
C THR A 52 2.86 -12.67 -7.40
N LEU A 53 2.25 -13.40 -8.34
CA LEU A 53 0.96 -14.06 -8.15
C LEU A 53 1.18 -15.43 -7.49
N SER A 54 1.42 -15.42 -6.19
CA SER A 54 1.10 -16.57 -5.33
C SER A 54 1.00 -16.13 -3.87
N GLU A 55 -0.15 -16.45 -3.27
CA GLU A 55 -0.39 -16.54 -1.82
C GLU A 55 -0.75 -15.26 -1.05
N ILE A 56 -1.92 -14.69 -1.38
CA ILE A 56 -2.84 -14.29 -0.30
C ILE A 56 -4.20 -14.93 -0.63
N GLU A 57 -4.33 -16.22 -0.36
CA GLU A 57 -5.62 -16.81 -0.07
C GLU A 57 -6.06 -16.27 1.31
N VAL A 58 -6.94 -15.27 1.35
CA VAL A 58 -7.84 -15.16 2.50
C VAL A 58 -8.98 -16.12 2.20
N VAL A 59 -8.91 -17.25 2.88
CA VAL A 59 -9.83 -18.39 2.88
C VAL A 59 -11.32 -17.99 3.00
N PRO A 60 -12.24 -18.85 2.51
CA PRO A 60 -13.62 -18.53 2.18
C PRO A 60 -14.61 -18.71 3.35
N GLU A 61 -15.81 -18.16 3.14
CA GLU A 61 -17.14 -18.53 3.65
C GLU A 61 -17.30 -19.22 5.04
N GLY A 62 -18.18 -18.61 5.85
CA GLY A 62 -19.13 -19.37 6.67
C GLY A 62 -18.76 -19.55 8.14
N GLU A 63 -19.32 -18.70 9.01
CA GLU A 63 -19.60 -19.08 10.39
C GLU A 63 -21.11 -18.94 10.62
N THR A 64 -21.69 -19.99 11.20
CA THR A 64 -23.11 -20.17 11.49
C THR A 64 -23.58 -19.26 12.62
#